data_AF-A0A7C4PKB1-F1
#
_entry.id   AF-A0A7C4PKB1-F1
#
_cell.length_a   1.000
_cell.length_b   1.000
_cell.length_c   1.000
_cell.angle_alpha   90.00
_cell.angle_beta   90.00
_cell.angle_gamma   90.00
#
_symmetry.space_group_name_H-M   'P 1'
#
loop_
_entity.id
_entity.type
_entity.pdbx_description
1 polymer ?
#
loop_
_entity_poly.entity_id
_entity_poly.type
_entity_poly.pdbx_seq_one_letter_code
_entity_poly.pdbx_strand_id
1 'polypeptide(L)'
;MNELLIATLGTEPQGVTWMLDWLLQQGFAIDEVLVLHTSASVVEAALQKLEKEISAYDPSIRFHREVIRGAEGAVEDLASEKDTWAFLQAMYRAIRRARKMGQKVHLSLTGGRKTMAVYAMVAAQLLFGEQDR
;
A
#
# COMPACT_ATOMS: atom_id res chain seq x y z
N MET A 1 20.21 -0.67 1.75
CA MET A 1 19.20 -1.08 0.76
C MET A 1 17.90 -0.53 1.26
N ASN A 2 17.16 0.25 0.47
CA ASN A 2 15.89 0.80 0.91
C ASN A 2 14.80 -0.25 0.63
N GLU A 3 14.07 -0.63 1.67
CA GLU A 3 12.99 -1.61 1.58
C GLU A 3 11.66 -0.89 1.86
N LEU A 4 10.72 -1.01 0.92
CA LEU A 4 9.43 -0.33 0.93
C LEU A 4 8.32 -1.34 1.20
N LEU A 5 7.52 -1.10 2.24
CA LEU A 5 6.23 -1.75 2.41
C LEU A 5 5.15 -0.99 1.63
N ILE A 6 4.55 -1.61 0.62
CA ILE A 6 3.35 -1.09 -0.05
C ILE A 6 2.14 -1.84 0.50
N ALA A 7 1.16 -1.12 1.04
CA ALA A 7 -0.06 -1.70 1.59
C ALA A 7 -1.32 -0.99 1.09
N THR A 8 -2.43 -1.71 1.13
CA THR A 8 -3.77 -1.15 0.90
C THR A 8 -4.47 -0.93 2.23
N LEU A 9 -5.23 0.17 2.33
CA LEU A 9 -5.96 0.51 3.55
C LEU A 9 -7.48 0.45 3.36
N GLY A 10 -8.14 -0.22 4.30
CA GLY A 10 -9.59 -0.21 4.48
C GLY A 10 -9.97 0.50 5.78
N THR A 11 -11.00 0.01 6.46
CA THR A 11 -11.43 0.54 7.77
C THR A 11 -10.57 0.06 8.94
N GLU A 12 -9.77 -0.99 8.71
CA GLU A 12 -8.95 -1.66 9.72
C GLU A 12 -7.46 -1.39 9.47
N PRO A 13 -6.87 -0.37 10.13
CA PRO A 13 -5.47 0.02 9.90
C PRO A 13 -4.45 -0.99 10.43
N GLN A 14 -4.83 -1.84 11.38
CA GLN A 14 -3.93 -2.79 12.04
C GLN A 14 -3.34 -3.83 11.08
N GLY A 15 -3.97 -4.09 9.93
CA GLY A 15 -3.40 -4.97 8.91
C GLY A 15 -2.07 -4.45 8.34
N VAL A 16 -1.85 -3.13 8.35
CA VAL A 16 -0.59 -2.50 7.94
C VAL A 16 0.46 -2.64 9.05
N THR A 17 0.09 -2.32 10.29
CA THR A 17 1.03 -2.39 11.44
C THR A 17 1.48 -3.82 11.71
N TRP A 18 0.58 -4.81 11.65
CA TRP A 18 0.96 -6.22 11.81
C TRP A 18 1.96 -6.70 10.76
N MET A 19 1.78 -6.28 9.50
CA MET A 19 2.74 -6.64 8.45
C MET A 19 4.09 -5.95 8.68
N LEU A 20 4.07 -4.66 9.06
CA LEU A 20 5.30 -3.92 9.38
C LEU A 20 6.03 -4.56 10.56
N ASP A 21 5.33 -4.84 11.66
CA ASP A 21 5.87 -5.50 12.85
C ASP A 21 6.51 -6.84 12.48
N TRP A 22 5.80 -7.65 11.70
CA TRP A 22 6.31 -8.95 11.26
C TRP A 22 7.58 -8.79 10.42
N LEU A 23 7.59 -7.89 9.43
CA LEU A 23 8.76 -7.63 8.58
C LEU A 23 9.98 -7.17 9.39
N LEU A 24 9.78 -6.23 10.32
CA LEU A 24 10.83 -5.73 11.19
C LEU A 24 11.37 -6.85 12.11
N GLN A 25 10.49 -7.69 12.66
CA GLN A 25 10.89 -8.86 13.47
C GLN A 25 11.67 -9.91 12.67
N GLN A 26 11.43 -10.03 11.36
CA GLN A 26 12.22 -10.88 10.47
C GLN A 26 13.57 -10.25 10.07
N GLY A 27 13.85 -9.01 10.50
CA GLY A 27 15.09 -8.30 10.20
C GLY A 27 15.12 -7.63 8.83
N PHE A 28 13.99 -7.43 8.16
CA PHE A 28 13.92 -6.60 6.95
C PHE A 28 14.12 -5.13 7.31
N ALA A 29 14.94 -4.43 6.54
CA ALA A 29 15.29 -3.03 6.79
C ALA A 29 14.24 -2.08 6.17
N ILE A 30 12.98 -2.21 6.59
CA ILE A 30 11.89 -1.36 6.10
C ILE A 30 12.15 0.09 6.51
N ASP A 31 12.41 0.97 5.54
CA ASP A 31 12.68 2.40 5.76
C ASP A 31 11.58 3.29 5.18
N GLU A 32 10.58 2.69 4.52
CA GLU A 32 9.48 3.40 3.90
C GLU A 32 8.20 2.55 3.92
N VAL A 33 7.06 3.21 4.19
CA VAL A 33 5.72 2.61 4.15
C VAL A 33 4.85 3.48 3.25
N LEU A 34 4.34 2.89 2.18
CA LEU A 34 3.38 3.53 1.28
C LEU A 34 2.00 2.87 1.42
N VAL A 35 1.01 3.67 1.74
CA VAL A 35 -0.39 3.24 1.83
C VAL A 35 -1.20 3.81 0.68
N LEU A 36 -1.80 2.91 -0.11
CA LEU A 36 -2.83 3.27 -1.09
C LEU A 36 -4.22 3.17 -0.47
N HIS A 37 -5.03 4.22 -0.60
CA HIS A 37 -6.33 4.30 0.05
C HIS A 37 -7.40 4.99 -0.81
N THR A 38 -8.67 4.72 -0.54
CA THR A 38 -9.79 5.50 -1.12
C THR A 38 -10.04 6.77 -0.30
N SER A 39 -10.87 7.68 -0.83
CA SER A 39 -11.26 8.92 -0.14
C SER A 39 -12.51 8.79 0.74
N ALA A 40 -12.99 7.57 1.00
CA ALA A 40 -14.10 7.36 1.93
C ALA A 40 -13.74 7.87 3.33
N SER A 41 -14.67 8.57 3.98
CA SER A 41 -14.47 9.17 5.32
C SER A 41 -14.06 8.13 6.38
N VAL A 42 -14.61 6.92 6.30
CA VAL A 42 -14.26 5.80 7.19
C VAL A 42 -12.81 5.33 7.00
N VAL A 43 -12.26 5.46 5.80
CA VAL A 43 -10.86 5.12 5.49
C VAL A 43 -9.93 6.26 5.94
N GLU A 44 -10.33 7.51 5.80
CA GLU A 44 -9.56 8.65 6.33
C GLU A 44 -9.39 8.56 7.86
N ALA A 45 -10.45 8.17 8.58
CA ALA A 45 -10.36 7.93 10.02
C ALA A 45 -9.38 6.80 10.38
N ALA A 46 -9.32 5.73 9.57
CA ALA A 46 -8.34 4.66 9.74
C ALA A 46 -6.92 5.14 9.42
N LEU A 47 -6.76 6.00 8.42
CA LEU A 47 -5.49 6.55 7.99
C LEU A 47 -4.87 7.46 9.06
N GLN A 48 -5.68 8.31 9.70
CA GLN A 48 -5.21 9.15 10.82
C GLN A 48 -4.74 8.33 12.02
N LYS A 49 -5.43 7.22 12.33
CA LYS A 49 -5.00 6.29 13.37
C LYS A 49 -3.68 5.63 12.99
N LEU A 50 -3.58 5.14 11.75
CA LEU A 50 -2.36 4.51 11.25
C LEU A 50 -1.17 5.48 11.28
N GLU A 51 -1.34 6.72 10.85
CA GLU A 51 -0.28 7.73 10.85
C GLU A 51 0.24 8.00 12.27
N LYS A 52 -0.67 8.09 13.25
CA LYS A 52 -0.30 8.22 14.66
C LYS A 52 0.50 7.01 15.14
N GLU A 53 0.07 5.80 14.82
CA GLU A 53 0.82 4.59 15.23
C GLU A 53 2.19 4.52 14.56
N ILE A 54 2.28 4.76 13.25
CA ILE A 54 3.57 4.76 12.52
C ILE A 54 4.54 5.81 13.07
N SER A 55 4.04 6.95 13.55
CA SER A 55 4.91 7.98 14.18
C SER A 55 5.58 7.52 15.48
N ALA A 56 5.10 6.45 16.11
CA ALA A 56 5.70 5.85 17.29
C ALA A 56 6.76 4.77 16.97
N TYR A 57 6.94 4.39 15.70
CA TYR A 57 7.99 3.49 15.25
C TYR A 57 9.34 4.23 15.16
N ASP A 58 10.36 3.54 14.64
CA ASP A 58 11.66 4.14 14.32
C ASP A 58 11.47 5.41 13.45
N PRO A 59 11.96 6.59 13.89
CA PRO A 59 11.82 7.85 13.16
C PRO A 59 12.43 7.86 11.75
N SER A 60 13.29 6.88 11.43
CA SER A 60 13.85 6.72 10.08
C SER A 60 12.84 6.16 9.06
N ILE A 61 11.75 5.53 9.53
CA ILE A 61 10.70 5.00 8.68
C ILE A 61 9.84 6.16 8.14
N ARG A 62 9.87 6.35 6.81
CA ARG A 62 9.08 7.38 6.14
C ARG A 62 7.68 6.85 5.82
N PHE A 63 6.65 7.56 6.27
CA PHE A 63 5.27 7.22 5.95
C PHE A 63 4.73 8.06 4.79
N HIS A 64 4.18 7.39 3.77
CA HIS A 64 3.55 8.01 2.62
C HIS A 64 2.13 7.48 2.46
N ARG A 65 1.21 8.38 2.14
CA ARG A 65 -0.18 8.06 1.84
C ARG A 65 -0.55 8.60 0.46
N GLU A 66 -1.13 7.76 -0.38
CA GLU A 66 -1.58 8.13 -1.70
C GLU A 66 -3.04 7.74 -1.89
N VAL A 67 -3.89 8.75 -2.10
CA VAL A 67 -5.28 8.54 -2.48
C VAL A 67 -5.36 8.01 -3.91
N ILE A 68 -6.18 6.98 -4.12
CA ILE A 68 -6.45 6.44 -5.45
C ILE A 68 -7.24 7.48 -6.24
N ARG A 69 -6.75 7.82 -7.43
CA ARG A 69 -7.39 8.78 -8.35
C ARG A 69 -7.78 8.11 -9.66
N GLY A 70 -9.06 8.21 -10.00
CA GLY A 70 -9.60 7.87 -11.30
C GLY A 70 -9.76 9.11 -12.19
N ALA A 71 -10.44 8.94 -13.33
CA ALA A 71 -10.68 10.03 -14.28
C ALA A 71 -11.55 11.17 -13.69
N GLU A 72 -12.45 10.82 -12.77
CA GLU A 72 -13.42 11.75 -12.17
C GLU A 72 -12.93 12.35 -10.83
N GLY A 73 -11.70 12.02 -10.41
CA GLY A 73 -11.11 12.53 -9.18
C GLY A 73 -10.71 11.43 -8.21
N ALA A 74 -10.77 11.72 -6.91
CA ALA A 74 -10.47 10.75 -5.88
C ALA A 74 -11.55 9.67 -5.84
N VAL A 75 -11.13 8.40 -5.80
CA VAL A 75 -12.04 7.25 -5.73
C VAL A 75 -12.53 7.12 -4.29
N GLU A 76 -13.82 7.30 -4.06
CA GLU A 76 -14.45 7.12 -2.75
C GLU A 76 -14.54 5.64 -2.38
N ASP A 77 -14.89 4.80 -3.35
CA ASP A 77 -15.05 3.36 -3.16
C ASP A 77 -14.72 2.57 -4.43
N LEU A 78 -14.32 1.30 -4.29
CA LEU A 78 -14.15 0.40 -5.44
C LEU A 78 -15.45 -0.34 -5.73
N ALA A 79 -16.40 0.36 -6.33
CA ALA A 79 -17.73 -0.14 -6.65
C ALA A 79 -17.93 -0.45 -8.14
N SER A 80 -17.06 0.08 -9.01
CA SER A 80 -17.14 -0.12 -10.46
C SER A 80 -15.83 -0.64 -11.08
N GLU A 81 -15.93 -1.11 -12.32
CA GLU A 81 -14.76 -1.49 -13.13
C GLU A 81 -13.79 -0.31 -13.31
N LYS A 82 -14.32 0.90 -13.51
CA LYS A 82 -13.50 2.12 -13.66
C LYS A 82 -12.67 2.39 -12.40
N ASP A 83 -13.28 2.26 -11.23
CA ASP A 83 -12.58 2.48 -9.95
C ASP A 83 -11.50 1.44 -9.74
N THR A 84 -11.82 0.20 -10.10
CA THR A 84 -10.92 -0.94 -10.00
C THR A 84 -9.72 -0.80 -10.93
N TRP A 85 -9.95 -0.30 -12.15
CA TRP A 85 -8.88 0.06 -13.08
C TRP A 85 -7.99 1.20 -12.54
N ALA A 86 -8.60 2.23 -11.95
CA ALA A 86 -7.86 3.32 -11.31
C ALA A 86 -6.95 2.81 -10.18
N PHE A 87 -7.45 1.86 -9.37
CA PHE A 87 -6.66 1.19 -8.35
C PHE A 87 -5.50 0.36 -8.93
N LEU A 88 -5.76 -0.47 -9.95
CA LEU A 88 -4.72 -1.24 -10.62
C LEU A 88 -3.60 -0.34 -11.14
N GLN A 89 -3.97 0.76 -11.79
CA GLN A 89 -3.01 1.74 -12.29
C GLN A 89 -2.21 2.40 -11.16
N ALA A 90 -2.86 2.73 -10.03
CA ALA A 90 -2.18 3.29 -8.86
C ALA A 90 -1.15 2.30 -8.30
N MET A 91 -1.54 1.05 -8.09
CA MET A 91 -0.65 -0.01 -7.60
C MET A 91 0.51 -0.28 -8.56
N TYR A 92 0.22 -0.43 -9.85
CA TYR A 92 1.24 -0.61 -10.89
C TYR A 92 2.25 0.55 -10.89
N ARG A 93 1.80 1.80 -10.80
CA ARG A 93 2.69 2.96 -10.72
C ARG A 93 3.54 2.96 -9.47
N ALA A 94 2.97 2.62 -8.32
CA ALA A 94 3.68 2.54 -7.05
C ALA A 94 4.81 1.51 -7.10
N ILE A 95 4.49 0.28 -7.52
CA ILE A 95 5.49 -0.80 -7.67
C ILE A 95 6.55 -0.41 -8.70
N ARG A 96 6.15 0.11 -9.87
CA ARG A 96 7.08 0.52 -10.93
C ARG A 96 8.02 1.64 -10.48
N ARG A 97 7.52 2.62 -9.72
CA ARG A 97 8.33 3.70 -9.14
C ARG A 97 9.37 3.13 -8.19
N ALA A 98 8.96 2.27 -7.26
CA ALA A 98 9.86 1.64 -6.30
C ALA A 98 10.97 0.82 -7.00
N ARG A 99 10.61 0.01 -7.99
CA ARG A 99 11.59 -0.75 -8.79
C ARG A 99 12.56 0.17 -9.54
N LYS A 100 12.08 1.26 -10.14
CA LYS A 100 12.94 2.25 -10.82
C LYS A 100 13.93 2.91 -9.85
N MET A 101 13.56 3.06 -8.58
CA MET A 101 14.41 3.59 -7.52
C MET A 101 15.33 2.53 -6.89
N GLY A 102 15.28 1.28 -7.35
CA GLY A 102 16.07 0.18 -6.78
C GLY A 102 15.61 -0.25 -5.39
N GLN A 103 14.38 0.11 -4.99
CA GLN A 103 13.82 -0.32 -3.71
C GLN A 103 13.36 -1.77 -3.79
N LYS A 104 13.58 -2.52 -2.71
CA LYS A 104 12.98 -3.85 -2.54
C LYS A 104 11.56 -3.68 -2.01
N VAL A 105 10.58 -4.23 -2.72
CA VAL A 105 9.16 -4.05 -2.41
C VAL A 105 8.64 -5.22 -1.61
N HIS A 106 8.00 -4.93 -0.49
CA HIS A 106 7.16 -5.85 0.27
C HIS A 106 5.71 -5.45 0.05
N LEU A 107 4.93 -6.29 -0.62
CA LEU A 107 3.55 -5.99 -0.96
C LEU A 107 2.60 -6.66 0.04
N SER A 108 1.85 -5.86 0.79
CA SER A 108 0.79 -6.34 1.69
C SER A 108 -0.57 -6.33 1.00
N LEU A 109 -1.26 -7.47 1.09
CA LEU A 109 -2.62 -7.67 0.58
C LEU A 109 -3.66 -7.81 1.71
N THR A 110 -3.29 -7.46 2.95
CA THR A 110 -4.08 -7.74 4.15
C THR A 110 -5.25 -6.80 4.36
N GLY A 111 -5.20 -5.58 3.79
CA GLY A 111 -6.17 -4.51 4.03
C GLY A 111 -6.97 -4.09 2.80
N GLY A 112 -8.02 -3.30 3.01
CA GLY A 112 -8.87 -2.76 1.94
C GLY A 112 -9.97 -3.72 1.49
N ARG A 113 -10.60 -3.43 0.35
CA ARG A 113 -11.60 -4.33 -0.23
C ARG A 113 -10.94 -5.58 -0.77
N LYS A 114 -11.64 -6.72 -0.71
CA LYS A 114 -11.15 -8.00 -1.28
C LYS A 114 -10.74 -7.87 -2.75
N THR A 115 -11.43 -7.02 -3.52
CA THR A 115 -11.07 -6.71 -4.90
C THR A 115 -9.68 -6.06 -5.00
N MET A 116 -9.28 -5.19 -4.06
CA MET A 116 -7.93 -4.61 -4.04
C MET A 116 -6.84 -5.67 -4.00
N ALA A 117 -6.99 -6.71 -3.19
CA ALA A 117 -6.00 -7.78 -3.11
C ALA A 117 -5.81 -8.48 -4.46
N VAL A 118 -6.90 -8.75 -5.18
CA VAL A 118 -6.86 -9.37 -6.51
C VAL A 118 -6.11 -8.48 -7.50
N TYR A 119 -6.45 -7.20 -7.59
CA TYR A 119 -5.82 -6.29 -8.56
C TYR A 119 -4.40 -5.90 -8.18
N ALA A 120 -4.06 -5.88 -6.89
CA ALA A 120 -2.70 -5.72 -6.43
C ALA A 120 -1.85 -6.94 -6.80
N MET A 121 -2.39 -8.15 -6.70
CA MET A 121 -1.73 -9.36 -7.20
C MET A 121 -1.52 -9.28 -8.71
N VAL A 122 -2.50 -8.82 -9.50
CA VAL A 122 -2.33 -8.60 -10.95
C VAL A 122 -1.19 -7.61 -11.23
N ALA A 123 -1.15 -6.48 -10.51
CA ALA A 123 -0.06 -5.51 -10.64
C ALA A 123 1.32 -6.12 -10.32
N ALA A 124 1.38 -6.92 -9.25
CA ALA A 124 2.58 -7.63 -8.85
C ALA A 124 3.02 -8.63 -9.92
N GLN A 125 2.12 -9.47 -10.44
CA GLN A 125 2.42 -10.44 -11.49
C GLN A 125 2.95 -9.80 -12.79
N LEU A 126 2.56 -8.56 -13.09
CA LEU A 126 3.05 -7.83 -14.25
C LEU A 126 4.45 -7.22 -14.04
N LEU A 127 4.88 -7.01 -12.80
CA LEU A 127 6.06 -6.22 -12.47
C LEU A 127 7.13 -6.96 -11.67
N PHE A 128 6.76 -8.00 -10.94
CA PHE A 128 7.66 -8.88 -10.21
C PHE A 128 8.19 -9.96 -11.16
N GLY A 129 9.46 -10.31 -10.99
CA GLY A 129 10.15 -11.34 -11.76
C GLY A 129 10.29 -12.64 -10.98
N GLU A 130 10.90 -13.63 -11.62
CA GLU A 130 11.07 -15.00 -11.10
C GLU A 130 11.86 -15.10 -9.78
N GLN A 131 12.63 -14.05 -9.44
CA GLN A 131 13.45 -14.00 -8.22
C GLN A 131 12.75 -13.29 -7.05
N ASP A 132 11.61 -12.65 -7.31
CA ASP A 132 10.78 -12.06 -6.25
C ASP A 132 10.04 -13.19 -5.50
N ARG A 133 9.83 -13.03 -4.19
CA ARG A 133 9.36 -14.07 -3.27
C ARG A 133 8.10 -13.64 -2.53
#